data_AF-A0A7J4LBP6-F1
#
_entry.id   AF-A0A7J4LBP6-F1
#
_cell.length_a   1.000
_cell.length_b   1.000
_cell.length_c   1.000
_cell.angle_alpha   90.00
_cell.angle_beta   90.00
_cell.angle_gamma   90.00
#
_symmetry.space_group_name_H-M   'P 1'
#
loop_
_entity.id
_entity.type
_entity.pdbx_description
1 polymer ?
#
loop_
_entity_poly.entity_id
_entity_poly.type
_entity_poly.pdbx_seq_one_letter_code
_entity_poly.pdbx_strand_id
1 'polypeptide(L)'
;MKCSFCGYEIERGTGKIKFMKDEKVVHLCGTKCEKNMFKLRRIPRETAWTADYKAAKAMRMATEQHKDHSNQKKAKSEVRKAKPEQKTQSRQSQAVHSSAVESRAK
;
A
#
# COMPACT_ATOMS: atom_id res chain seq x y z
N MET A 1 -9.87 10.58 27.18
CA MET A 1 -9.50 11.85 26.54
C MET A 1 -8.08 11.75 25.99
N LYS A 2 -7.83 12.11 24.73
CA LYS A 2 -6.48 12.05 24.11
C LYS A 2 -5.71 13.36 24.30
N CYS A 3 -4.39 13.25 24.47
CA CYS A 3 -3.49 14.40 24.51
C CYS A 3 -3.28 14.98 23.11
N SER A 4 -3.48 16.28 22.96
CA SER A 4 -3.35 17.00 21.68
C SER A 4 -1.93 17.05 21.12
N PHE A 5 -0.89 16.74 21.91
CA PHE A 5 0.50 16.72 21.45
C PHE A 5 1.01 15.31 21.15
N CYS A 6 0.90 14.38 22.11
CA CYS A 6 1.48 13.06 21.95
C CYS A 6 0.51 12.04 21.32
N GLY A 7 -0.79 12.32 21.33
CA GLY A 7 -1.84 11.44 20.80
C GLY A 7 -2.20 10.25 21.69
N TYR A 8 -1.53 10.08 22.84
CA TYR A 8 -1.83 9.03 23.81
C TYR A 8 -3.03 9.41 24.69
N GLU A 9 -3.67 8.37 25.24
CA GLU A 9 -4.77 8.51 26.19
C GLU A 9 -4.27 9.16 27.50
N ILE A 10 -5.03 10.11 28.03
CA ILE A 10 -4.73 10.77 29.30
C ILE A 10 -5.43 9.99 30.41
N GLU A 11 -4.66 9.56 31.42
CA GLU A 11 -5.17 8.93 32.62
C GLU A 11 -6.09 9.87 33.41
N ARG A 12 -7.15 9.31 34.01
CA ARG A 12 -8.10 10.09 34.80
C ARG A 12 -7.41 10.67 36.04
N GLY A 13 -7.63 11.96 36.30
CA GLY A 13 -6.97 12.69 37.38
C GLY A 13 -5.60 13.29 37.01
N THR A 14 -5.09 13.01 35.80
CA THR A 14 -3.80 13.50 35.32
C THR A 14 -3.98 14.43 34.13
N GLY A 15 -3.05 15.37 33.95
CA GLY A 15 -2.98 16.25 32.79
C GLY A 15 -3.35 17.70 33.09
N LYS A 16 -3.29 18.52 32.04
CA LYS A 16 -3.55 19.96 32.08
C LYS A 16 -4.42 20.35 30.90
N ILE A 17 -5.29 21.33 31.14
CA ILE A 17 -6.11 21.95 30.10
C ILE A 17 -5.59 23.37 29.89
N LYS A 18 -5.26 23.71 28.65
CA LYS A 18 -4.84 25.06 28.25
C LYS A 18 -5.85 25.61 27.26
N PHE A 19 -6.37 26.79 27.56
CA PHE A 19 -7.21 27.56 26.65
C PHE A 19 -6.31 28.43 25.78
N MET A 20 -6.48 28.33 24.47
CA MET A 20 -5.84 29.23 23.53
C MET A 20 -6.66 30.52 23.37
N LYS A 21 -6.01 31.58 22.89
CA LYS A 21 -6.70 32.84 22.56
C LYS A 21 -7.77 32.65 21.48
N ASP A 22 -7.57 31.67 20.61
CA ASP A 22 -8.48 31.32 19.52
C ASP A 22 -9.64 30.41 19.98
N GLU A 23 -10.02 30.47 21.26
CA GLU A 23 -11.09 29.64 21.88
C GLU A 23 -10.87 28.12 21.82
N LYS A 24 -9.70 27.65 21.36
CA LYS A 24 -9.36 26.24 21.28
C LYS A 24 -8.93 25.69 22.64
N VAL A 25 -9.48 24.55 23.02
CA VAL A 25 -9.08 23.79 24.21
C VAL A 25 -8.02 22.75 23.84
N VAL A 26 -6.86 22.84 24.49
CA VAL A 26 -5.75 21.91 24.30
C VAL A 26 -5.59 21.06 25.56
N HIS A 27 -5.71 19.74 25.40
CA HIS A 27 -5.53 18.77 26.47
C HIS A 27 -4.11 18.21 26.43
N LEU A 28 -3.42 18.23 27.57
CA LEU A 28 -2.03 17.78 27.69
C LEU A 28 -1.90 16.75 28.80
N CYS A 29 -1.18 15.66 28.55
CA CYS A 29 -0.93 14.64 29.58
C CYS A 29 0.08 15.08 30.65
N GLY A 30 0.99 16.02 30.36
CA GLY A 30 2.01 16.45 31.31
C GLY A 30 2.95 17.55 30.81
N THR A 31 3.95 17.88 31.62
CA THR A 31 4.89 19.00 31.38
C THR A 31 5.76 18.81 30.14
N LYS A 32 6.09 17.56 29.75
CA LYS A 32 6.82 17.26 28.51
C LYS A 32 6.06 17.75 27.27
N CYS A 33 4.75 17.50 27.23
CA CYS A 33 3.89 17.91 26.12
C CYS A 33 3.65 19.42 26.15
N GLU A 34 3.48 20.01 27.34
CA GLU A 34 3.37 21.46 27.51
C GLU A 34 4.61 22.20 27.00
N LYS A 35 5.80 21.77 27.40
CA LYS A 35 7.06 22.39 26.97
C LYS A 35 7.27 22.24 25.46
N ASN A 36 7.03 21.05 24.89
CA ASN A 36 7.21 20.86 23.46
C ASN A 36 6.24 21.71 22.63
N MET A 37 4.96 21.79 23.02
CA MET A 37 3.96 22.54 22.27
C MET A 37 4.13 24.05 22.43
N PHE A 38 4.31 24.56 23.66
CA PHE A 38 4.24 26.00 23.92
C PHE A 38 5.60 26.69 24.04
N LYS A 39 6.61 26.03 24.63
CA LYS A 39 7.95 26.63 24.78
C LYS A 39 8.81 26.38 23.55
N LEU A 40 8.85 25.14 23.06
CA LEU A 40 9.69 24.74 21.94
C LEU A 40 8.97 24.81 20.59
N ARG A 41 7.65 25.06 20.57
CA ARG A 41 6.83 25.18 19.36
C ARG A 41 7.00 24.02 18.36
N ARG A 42 7.26 22.81 18.85
CA ARG A 42 7.39 21.62 18.00
C ARG A 42 6.02 21.21 17.48
N ILE A 43 6.02 20.69 16.25
CA ILE A 43 4.81 20.15 15.62
C ILE A 43 4.71 18.65 15.96
N PRO A 44 3.55 18.16 16.46
CA PRO A 44 3.34 16.73 16.75
C PRO A 44 3.69 15.83 15.57
N ARG A 45 3.29 16.23 14.36
CA ARG A 45 3.50 15.49 13.10
C ARG A 45 4.97 15.30 12.71
N GLU A 46 5.87 16.14 13.21
CA GLU A 46 7.32 16.07 12.92
C GLU A 46 8.11 15.42 14.07
N THR A 47 7.47 15.27 15.22
CA THR A 47 8.12 14.78 16.43
C THR A 47 8.05 13.26 16.49
N ALA A 48 9.18 12.58 16.28
CA ALA A 48 9.25 11.13 16.04
C ALA A 48 8.51 10.21 17.04
N TRP A 49 8.40 10.63 18.31
CA TRP A 49 7.83 9.80 19.39
C TRP A 49 6.31 9.94 19.57
N THR A 50 5.67 10.89 18.87
CA THR A 50 4.21 11.09 18.95
C THR A 50 3.47 10.03 18.13
N ALA A 51 2.22 9.76 18.49
CA ALA A 51 1.36 8.88 17.70
C ALA A 51 1.11 9.47 16.30
N ASP A 52 0.95 10.80 16.21
CA ASP A 52 0.69 11.51 14.96
C ASP A 52 1.83 11.37 13.95
N TYR A 53 3.08 11.43 14.41
CA TYR A 53 4.24 11.20 13.54
C TYR A 53 4.22 9.78 12.98
N LYS A 54 3.99 8.78 13.84
CA LYS A 54 3.93 7.37 13.42
C LYS A 54 2.80 7.14 12.42
N ALA A 55 1.63 7.71 12.66
CA ALA A 55 0.49 7.63 11.76
C ALA A 55 0.80 8.29 10.41
N ALA A 56 1.35 9.51 10.40
CA ALA A 56 1.73 10.20 9.18
C ALA A 56 2.80 9.43 8.39
N LYS A 57 3.79 8.85 9.07
CA LYS A 57 4.80 7.99 8.44
C LYS A 57 4.16 6.76 7.80
N ALA A 58 3.26 6.07 8.50
CA ALA A 58 2.55 4.90 7.96
C ALA A 58 1.72 5.26 6.71
N MET A 59 1.01 6.39 6.72
CA MET A 59 0.25 6.85 5.55
C MET A 59 1.15 7.13 4.33
N ARG A 60 2.33 7.73 4.54
CA ARG A 60 3.31 7.97 3.47
C ARG A 60 3.79 6.66 2.84
N MET A 61 4.21 5.71 3.68
CA MET A 61 4.68 4.40 3.21
C MET A 61 3.59 3.63 2.45
N ALA A 62 2.33 3.68 2.92
CA ALA A 62 1.22 3.03 2.24
C ALA A 62 0.95 3.64 0.86
N THR A 63 1.03 4.96 0.73
CA THR A 63 0.83 5.65 -0.56
C THR A 63 1.90 5.27 -1.57
N GLU A 64 3.14 5.06 -1.12
CA GLU A 64 4.27 4.62 -1.95
C GLU A 64 4.03 3.18 -2.46
N GLN A 65 3.64 2.26 -1.57
CA GLN A 65 3.37 0.87 -1.91
C GLN A 65 2.26 0.72 -2.97
N HIS A 66 1.22 1.55 -2.92
CA HIS A 66 0.17 1.56 -3.93
C HIS A 66 0.65 2.04 -5.32
N LYS A 67 1.63 2.94 -5.38
CA LYS A 67 2.22 3.39 -6.65
C LYS A 67 3.08 2.31 -7.29
N ASP A 68 3.86 1.60 -6.49
CA ASP A 68 4.77 0.56 -6.99
C ASP A 68 4.00 -0.64 -7.57
N HIS A 69 2.92 -1.07 -6.92
CA HIS A 69 2.04 -2.13 -7.43
C HIS A 69 1.29 -1.73 -8.73
N SER A 70 0.93 -0.45 -8.87
CA SER A 70 0.31 0.08 -10.10
C SER A 70 1.30 0.10 -11.27
N ASN A 71 2.55 0.50 -11.00
CA ASN A 71 3.62 0.54 -12.00
C ASN A 71 4.02 -0.86 -12.49
N GLN A 72 4.13 -1.84 -11.58
CA GLN A 72 4.41 -3.24 -11.95
C GLN A 72 3.30 -3.89 -12.79
N LYS A 73 2.02 -3.53 -12.56
CA LYS A 73 0.89 -4.02 -13.37
C LYS A 73 0.91 -3.46 -14.79
N LYS A 74 1.27 -2.18 -14.98
CA LYS A 74 1.43 -1.58 -16.32
C LYS A 74 2.57 -2.23 -17.10
N ALA A 75 3.77 -2.32 -16.50
CA ALA A 75 4.93 -2.93 -17.14
C ALA A 75 4.68 -4.41 -17.56
N LYS A 76 3.94 -5.19 -16.76
CA LYS A 76 3.61 -6.58 -17.09
C LYS A 76 2.53 -6.72 -18.18
N SER A 77 1.65 -5.72 -18.34
CA SER A 77 0.62 -5.70 -19.39
C SER A 77 1.19 -5.34 -20.77
N GLU A 78 2.22 -4.51 -20.81
CA GLU A 78 2.92 -4.14 -22.05
C GLU A 78 3.82 -5.28 -22.56
N VAL A 79 4.52 -5.99 -21.66
CA VAL A 79 5.32 -7.19 -22.01
C VAL A 79 4.45 -8.34 -22.53
N ARG A 80 3.22 -8.50 -22.01
CA ARG A 80 2.28 -9.53 -22.49
C ARG A 80 1.72 -9.24 -23.90
N LYS A 81 1.79 -8.00 -24.36
CA LYS A 81 1.35 -7.60 -25.72
C LYS A 81 2.43 -7.80 -26.79
N ALA A 82 3.67 -8.08 -26.39
CA ALA A 82 4.83 -8.17 -27.28
C ALA A 82 5.35 -9.60 -27.55
N LYS A 83 4.63 -10.66 -27.13
CA LYS A 83 5.02 -12.04 -27.49
C LYS A 83 4.20 -12.52 -28.71
N PRO A 84 4.79 -12.59 -29.91
CA PRO A 84 4.11 -13.01 -31.13
C PRO A 84 3.76 -14.51 -31.09
N GLU A 85 2.66 -14.82 -31.75
CA GLU A 85 2.12 -16.15 -32.00
C GLU A 85 3.16 -17.06 -32.69
N GLN A 86 3.53 -18.17 -32.04
CA GLN A 86 4.11 -19.32 -32.74
C GLN A 86 3.48 -20.60 -32.19
N LYS A 87 2.33 -20.96 -32.75
CA LYS A 87 1.88 -22.35 -32.80
C LYS A 87 1.09 -22.60 -34.08
N THR A 88 1.82 -22.61 -35.19
CA THR A 88 1.35 -23.24 -36.44
C THR A 88 2.44 -24.19 -36.89
N GLN A 89 2.34 -25.46 -36.48
CA GLN A 89 2.89 -26.55 -37.28
C GLN A 89 1.73 -27.46 -37.65
N SER A 90 1.36 -27.26 -38.90
CA SER A 90 0.41 -27.99 -39.70
C SER A 90 0.66 -29.49 -39.66
N ARG A 91 -0.43 -30.20 -39.39
CA ARG A 91 -0.71 -31.60 -39.64
C ARG A 91 -0.43 -31.94 -41.13
N GLN A 92 0.77 -32.43 -41.46
CA GLN A 92 1.06 -32.96 -42.80
C GLN A 92 0.54 -34.40 -42.91
N SER A 93 -0.60 -34.51 -43.60
CA SER A 93 -0.98 -35.54 -44.57
C SER A 93 -0.53 -36.99 -44.34
N GLN A 94 -1.46 -37.82 -43.84
CA GLN A 94 -1.53 -39.22 -44.25
C GLN A 94 -2.76 -39.38 -45.16
N ALA A 95 -2.53 -39.50 -46.47
CA ALA A 95 -3.50 -40.10 -47.38
C ALA A 95 -2.79 -40.65 -48.62
N VAL A 96 -3.29 -41.81 -49.04
CA VAL A 96 -3.18 -42.52 -50.33
C VAL A 96 -1.97 -43.42 -50.59
N HIS A 97 -2.22 -44.74 -50.50
CA HIS A 97 -2.18 -45.69 -51.63
C HIS A 97 -3.03 -46.92 -51.24
N SER A 98 -4.33 -46.91 -51.53
CA SER A 98 -4.98 -47.58 -52.68
C SER A 98 -4.60 -49.05 -52.90
N SER A 99 -5.52 -49.91 -52.46
CA SER A 99 -6.00 -51.17 -53.08
C SER A 99 -5.04 -52.00 -53.95
N ALA A 100 -4.72 -53.20 -53.47
CA ALA A 100 -4.48 -54.36 -54.33
C ALA A 100 -5.42 -55.49 -53.90
N VAL A 101 -6.37 -55.74 -54.78
CA VAL A 101 -7.30 -56.87 -54.84
C VAL A 101 -6.48 -58.13 -55.10
N GLU A 102 -6.69 -59.23 -54.38
CA GLU A 102 -6.93 -60.52 -55.06
C GLU A 102 -7.49 -61.60 -54.12
N SER A 103 -8.62 -62.11 -54.59
CA SER A 103 -9.42 -63.20 -54.06
C SER A 103 -8.70 -64.53 -54.21
N ARG A 104 -8.75 -65.41 -53.19
CA ARG A 104 -8.86 -66.85 -53.46
C ARG A 104 -9.51 -67.61 -52.31
N ALA A 105 -10.76 -67.99 -52.55
CA ALA A 105 -11.44 -69.05 -51.82
C ALA A 105 -11.13 -70.40 -52.49
N LYS A 106 -10.66 -71.36 -51.70
CA LYS A 106 -11.03 -72.79 -51.63
C LYS A 106 -9.95 -73.57 -50.93
#